data_AF-X0V650-F1
#
_entry.id   AF-X0V650-F1
#
_cell.length_a   1.000
_cell.length_b   1.000
_cell.length_c   1.000
_cell.angle_alpha   90.00
_cell.angle_beta   90.00
_cell.angle_gamma   90.00
#
_symmetry.space_group_name_H-M   'P 1'
#
loop_
_entity.id
_entity.type
_entity.pdbx_description
1 polymer ?
#
loop_
_entity_poly.entity_id
_entity_poly.type
_entity_poly.pdbx_seq_one_letter_code
_entity_poly.pdbx_strand_id
1 'polypeptide(L)'
;MSFNAEKEIGRLWSGLHGAQGEIGRTYYRWRQAALEVAGPDAKPLDVSLRAAEIMGTEIGKGFLPRLNWLKGEETWLMNLAKSYAGNWINHGAVVTLEKGENPFEVFIKWERCPWPTFAKEYGVDMEEDVLCCDRILQSILKDVNVFFDINYKIETLKAIPRGEGVCLRRLYRD
;
A
#
# COMPACT_ATOMS: atom_id res chain seq x y z
N MET A 1 -17.50 36.55 -12.62
CA MET A 1 -16.27 36.26 -11.86
C MET A 1 -15.34 35.48 -12.77
N SER A 2 -14.08 35.90 -12.93
CA SER A 2 -13.08 35.13 -13.67
C SER A 2 -12.65 33.91 -12.87
N PHE A 3 -12.40 32.80 -13.55
CA PHE A 3 -11.85 31.58 -12.94
C PHE A 3 -10.41 31.84 -12.46
N ASN A 4 -10.12 31.52 -11.20
CA ASN A 4 -8.75 31.55 -10.65
C ASN A 4 -8.25 30.11 -10.49
N ALA A 5 -7.38 29.70 -11.41
CA ALA A 5 -6.86 28.34 -11.46
C ALA A 5 -6.03 27.97 -10.22
N GLU A 6 -5.18 28.87 -9.73
CA GLU A 6 -4.32 28.61 -8.57
C GLU A 6 -5.13 28.37 -7.30
N LYS A 7 -6.16 29.21 -7.08
CA LYS A 7 -7.09 29.05 -5.95
C LYS A 7 -7.80 27.70 -6.02
N GLU A 8 -8.24 27.31 -7.21
CA GLU A 8 -8.97 26.05 -7.40
C GLU A 8 -8.07 24.83 -7.22
N ILE A 9 -6.83 24.87 -7.75
CA ILE A 9 -5.82 23.84 -7.53
C ILE A 9 -5.51 23.71 -6.05
N GLY A 10 -5.26 24.81 -5.34
CA GLY A 10 -4.98 24.80 -3.90
C GLY A 10 -6.13 24.20 -3.08
N ARG A 11 -7.38 24.50 -3.45
CA ARG A 11 -8.58 23.93 -2.83
C ARG A 11 -8.66 22.41 -3.02
N LEU A 12 -8.48 21.93 -4.26
CA LEU A 12 -8.53 20.51 -4.58
C LEU A 12 -7.38 19.75 -3.90
N TRP A 13 -6.18 20.33 -3.90
CA TRP A 13 -5.00 19.76 -3.27
C TRP A 13 -5.16 19.61 -1.76
N SER A 14 -5.70 20.64 -1.10
CA SER A 14 -6.01 20.58 0.34
C SER A 14 -7.08 19.53 0.64
N GLY A 15 -8.12 19.43 -0.20
CA GLY A 15 -9.14 18.41 -0.09
C GLY A 15 -8.59 16.99 -0.24
N LEU A 16 -7.71 16.76 -1.22
CA LEU A 16 -7.03 15.48 -1.44
C LEU A 16 -6.23 15.07 -0.21
N HIS A 17 -5.40 15.97 0.34
CA HIS A 17 -4.60 15.67 1.52
C HIS A 17 -5.44 15.43 2.78
N GLY A 18 -6.55 16.16 2.93
CA GLY A 18 -7.52 15.90 3.99
C GLY A 18 -8.10 14.48 3.88
N ALA A 19 -8.54 14.09 2.68
CA ALA A 19 -9.06 12.75 2.43
C ALA A 19 -8.01 11.65 2.67
N GLN A 20 -6.77 11.85 2.22
CA GLN A 20 -5.65 10.92 2.47
C GLN A 20 -5.40 10.72 3.97
N GLY A 21 -5.42 11.80 4.75
CA GLY A 21 -5.32 11.74 6.21
C GLY A 21 -6.47 10.94 6.84
N GLU A 22 -7.69 11.21 6.41
CA GLU A 22 -8.86 10.50 6.93
C GLU A 22 -8.90 9.02 6.57
N ILE A 23 -8.39 8.60 5.39
CA ILE A 23 -8.27 7.18 5.03
C ILE A 23 -7.43 6.43 6.06
N GLY A 24 -6.23 6.93 6.37
CA GLY A 24 -5.32 6.29 7.33
C GLY A 24 -5.90 6.24 8.74
N ARG A 25 -6.46 7.35 9.23
CA ARG A 25 -7.14 7.38 10.55
C ARG A 25 -8.37 6.49 10.60
N THR A 26 -9.10 6.36 9.50
CA THR A 26 -10.28 5.48 9.43
C THR A 26 -9.89 4.02 9.62
N TYR A 27 -8.76 3.57 9.04
CA TYR A 27 -8.23 2.23 9.30
C TYR A 27 -8.01 1.99 10.80
N TYR A 28 -7.31 2.89 11.48
CA TYR A 28 -7.02 2.73 12.91
C TYR A 28 -8.25 2.86 13.82
N ARG A 29 -9.24 3.69 13.44
CA ARG A 29 -10.57 3.71 14.10
C ARG A 29 -11.29 2.38 13.98
N TRP A 30 -11.29 1.78 12.80
CA TRP A 30 -11.90 0.45 12.59
C TRP A 30 -11.14 -0.65 13.33
N ARG A 31 -9.82 -0.58 13.38
CA ARG A 31 -9.00 -1.47 14.22
C ARG A 31 -9.41 -1.36 15.69
N GLN A 32 -9.54 -0.15 16.22
CA GLN A 32 -9.99 0.07 17.60
C GLN A 32 -11.37 -0.54 17.85
N ALA A 33 -12.35 -0.24 16.99
CA ALA A 33 -13.70 -0.79 17.10
C ALA A 33 -13.70 -2.33 17.03
N ALA A 34 -12.89 -2.91 16.14
CA ALA A 34 -12.76 -4.37 16.01
C ALA A 34 -12.20 -5.01 17.28
N LEU A 35 -11.24 -4.38 17.95
CA LEU A 35 -10.67 -4.88 19.21
C LEU A 35 -11.67 -4.79 20.37
N GLU A 36 -12.42 -3.69 20.45
CA GLU A 36 -13.48 -3.52 21.45
C GLU A 36 -14.57 -4.60 21.30
N VAL A 37 -14.92 -4.96 20.06
CA VAL A 37 -15.89 -6.03 19.76
C VAL A 37 -15.31 -7.42 20.01
N ALA A 38 -14.04 -7.66 19.67
CA ALA A 38 -13.40 -8.98 19.81
C ALA A 38 -13.15 -9.37 21.28
N GLY A 39 -13.12 -8.40 22.19
CA GLY A 39 -12.98 -8.61 23.62
C GLY A 39 -11.52 -8.66 24.11
N PRO A 40 -11.30 -8.81 25.42
CA PRO A 40 -9.99 -8.61 26.05
C PRO A 40 -8.93 -9.66 25.67
N ASP A 41 -9.35 -10.85 25.22
CA ASP A 41 -8.43 -11.93 24.82
C ASP A 41 -7.94 -11.79 23.37
N ALA A 42 -8.46 -10.81 22.63
CA ALA A 42 -8.07 -10.57 21.25
C ALA A 42 -6.62 -10.06 21.17
N LYS A 43 -5.83 -10.67 20.29
CA LYS A 43 -4.46 -10.22 20.01
C LYS A 43 -4.51 -9.12 18.95
N PRO A 44 -4.05 -7.88 19.24
CA PRO A 44 -4.19 -6.77 18.31
C PRO A 44 -3.55 -7.01 16.94
N LEU A 45 -2.35 -7.60 16.93
CA LEU A 45 -1.65 -7.92 15.70
C LEU A 45 -2.42 -8.91 14.81
N ASP A 46 -3.08 -9.92 15.38
CA ASP A 46 -3.84 -10.91 14.61
C ASP A 46 -5.04 -10.27 13.91
N VAL A 47 -5.73 -9.35 14.61
CA VAL A 47 -6.85 -8.57 14.05
C VAL A 47 -6.36 -7.71 12.88
N SER A 48 -5.27 -6.97 13.08
CA SER A 48 -4.71 -6.11 12.04
C SER A 48 -4.18 -6.88 10.84
N LEU A 49 -3.49 -8.00 11.05
CA LEU A 49 -3.02 -8.87 9.97
C LEU A 49 -4.18 -9.48 9.18
N ARG A 50 -5.29 -9.81 9.84
CA ARG A 50 -6.48 -10.29 9.15
C ARG A 50 -7.14 -9.19 8.32
N ALA A 51 -7.25 -7.98 8.87
CA ALA A 51 -7.75 -6.83 8.13
C ALA A 51 -6.86 -6.51 6.91
N ALA A 52 -5.54 -6.48 7.11
CA ALA A 52 -4.53 -6.28 6.07
C ALA A 52 -4.62 -7.31 4.95
N GLU A 53 -4.81 -8.59 5.28
CA GLU A 53 -5.00 -9.65 4.29
C GLU A 53 -6.24 -9.41 3.43
N ILE A 54 -7.39 -9.15 4.06
CA ILE A 54 -8.65 -8.90 3.34
C ILE A 54 -8.51 -7.67 2.44
N MET A 55 -7.96 -6.58 2.96
CA MET A 55 -7.72 -5.36 2.19
C MET A 55 -6.82 -5.62 0.99
N GLY A 56 -5.70 -6.33 1.17
CA GLY A 56 -4.79 -6.67 0.09
C GLY A 56 -5.45 -7.50 -1.00
N THR A 57 -6.25 -8.51 -0.63
CA THR A 57 -7.04 -9.29 -1.59
C THR A 57 -8.01 -8.42 -2.38
N GLU A 58 -8.78 -7.54 -1.73
CA GLU A 58 -9.73 -6.66 -2.44
C GLU A 58 -9.03 -5.62 -3.34
N ILE A 59 -7.89 -5.08 -2.91
CA ILE A 59 -7.06 -4.21 -3.75
C ILE A 59 -6.57 -4.98 -4.99
N GLY A 60 -6.08 -6.21 -4.81
CA GLY A 60 -5.61 -7.06 -5.90
C GLY A 60 -6.68 -7.33 -6.95
N LYS A 61 -7.91 -7.68 -6.53
CA LYS A 61 -9.07 -7.81 -7.43
C LYS A 61 -9.33 -6.53 -8.21
N GLY A 62 -9.20 -5.38 -7.57
CA GLY A 62 -9.33 -4.06 -8.22
C GLY A 62 -8.28 -3.78 -9.29
N PHE A 63 -7.11 -4.43 -9.24
CA PHE A 63 -6.05 -4.28 -10.24
C PHE A 63 -6.31 -5.11 -11.50
N LEU A 64 -6.90 -6.30 -11.38
CA LEU A 64 -7.04 -7.28 -12.47
C LEU A 64 -7.58 -6.68 -13.78
N PRO A 65 -8.65 -5.86 -13.81
CA PRO A 65 -9.19 -5.33 -15.07
C PRO A 65 -8.25 -4.37 -15.81
N ARG A 66 -7.23 -3.83 -15.13
CA ARG A 66 -6.29 -2.84 -15.68
C ARG A 66 -4.95 -3.45 -16.05
N LEU A 67 -4.68 -4.69 -15.62
CA LEU A 67 -3.48 -5.42 -15.96
C LEU A 67 -3.61 -6.03 -17.35
N ASN A 68 -2.66 -5.74 -18.23
CA ASN A 68 -2.70 -6.18 -19.63
C ASN A 68 -1.47 -7.04 -19.94
N TRP A 69 -1.69 -8.35 -20.03
CA TRP A 69 -0.65 -9.34 -20.35
C TRP A 69 -0.21 -9.31 -21.82
N LEU A 70 -1.06 -8.81 -22.73
CA LEU A 70 -0.79 -8.84 -24.19
C LEU A 70 0.41 -7.97 -24.60
N LYS A 71 0.87 -7.07 -23.73
CA LYS A 71 2.04 -6.20 -23.97
C LYS A 71 3.37 -6.84 -23.54
N GLY A 72 3.35 -8.12 -23.18
CA GLY A 72 4.51 -8.83 -22.67
C GLY A 72 4.71 -8.62 -21.17
N GLU A 73 5.41 -9.57 -20.56
CA GLU A 73 5.56 -9.69 -19.12
C GLU A 73 6.33 -8.52 -18.47
N GLU A 74 7.39 -8.01 -19.10
CA GLU A 74 8.13 -6.84 -18.56
C GLU A 74 7.22 -5.59 -18.47
N THR A 75 6.44 -5.33 -19.52
CA THR A 75 5.47 -4.23 -19.53
C THR A 75 4.37 -4.46 -18.50
N TRP A 76 3.91 -5.71 -18.38
CA TRP A 76 2.91 -6.10 -17.39
C TRP A 76 3.42 -5.88 -15.96
N LEU A 77 4.67 -6.29 -15.64
CA LEU A 77 5.28 -6.12 -14.33
C LEU A 77 5.38 -4.64 -13.95
N MET A 78 5.84 -3.80 -14.89
CA MET A 78 5.87 -2.35 -14.68
C MET A 78 4.48 -1.77 -14.45
N ASN A 79 3.43 -2.30 -15.09
CA ASN A 79 2.06 -1.86 -14.84
C ASN A 79 1.56 -2.31 -13.46
N LEU A 80 1.87 -3.54 -13.04
CA LEU A 80 1.58 -4.01 -11.68
C LEU A 80 2.27 -3.13 -10.63
N ALA A 81 3.56 -2.85 -10.80
CA ALA A 81 4.32 -1.97 -9.91
C ALA A 81 3.74 -0.55 -9.88
N LYS A 82 3.25 -0.02 -11.01
CA LYS A 82 2.52 1.26 -11.05
C LYS A 82 1.18 1.20 -10.32
N SER A 83 0.46 0.09 -10.38
CA SER A 83 -0.77 -0.11 -9.60
C SER A 83 -0.50 -0.10 -8.10
N TYR A 84 0.58 -0.77 -7.65
CA TYR A 84 1.08 -0.63 -6.29
C TYR A 84 1.40 0.82 -5.95
N ALA A 85 2.29 1.48 -6.69
CA ALA A 85 2.67 2.87 -6.40
C ALA A 85 1.45 3.80 -6.35
N GLY A 86 0.55 3.71 -7.33
CA GLY A 86 -0.68 4.51 -7.39
C GLY A 86 -1.60 4.30 -6.20
N ASN A 87 -1.73 3.07 -5.68
CA ASN A 87 -2.55 2.79 -4.51
C ASN A 87 -2.03 3.50 -3.25
N TRP A 88 -0.71 3.47 -3.01
CA TRP A 88 -0.14 4.17 -1.86
C TRP A 88 -0.05 5.69 -2.06
N ILE A 89 0.09 6.18 -3.29
CA ILE A 89 -0.04 7.61 -3.60
C ILE A 89 -1.45 8.10 -3.26
N ASN A 90 -2.48 7.32 -3.57
CA ASN A 90 -3.85 7.62 -3.15
C ASN A 90 -4.03 7.61 -1.63
N HIS A 91 -3.13 6.97 -0.89
CA HIS A 91 -3.09 6.97 0.58
C HIS A 91 -2.11 8.02 1.15
N GLY A 92 -1.64 8.97 0.33
CA GLY A 92 -0.81 10.09 0.77
C GLY A 92 0.69 9.81 0.85
N ALA A 93 1.16 8.68 0.33
CA ALA A 93 2.58 8.40 0.20
C ALA A 93 3.19 9.10 -1.02
N VAL A 94 4.51 9.25 -1.00
CA VAL A 94 5.33 9.58 -2.18
C VAL A 94 6.07 8.32 -2.58
N VAL A 95 5.74 7.77 -3.75
CA VAL A 95 6.24 6.48 -4.20
C VAL A 95 6.88 6.62 -5.58
N THR A 96 8.09 6.08 -5.73
CA THR A 96 8.84 6.00 -6.97
C THR A 96 9.10 4.54 -7.33
N LEU A 97 9.40 4.30 -8.61
CA LEU A 97 9.67 2.98 -9.16
C LEU A 97 11.04 2.99 -9.84
N GLU A 98 11.83 1.97 -9.56
CA GLU A 98 13.16 1.77 -10.14
C GLU A 98 13.21 0.35 -10.72
N LYS A 99 13.66 0.20 -11.98
CA LYS A 99 13.86 -1.13 -12.57
C LYS A 99 15.07 -1.80 -11.90
N GLY A 100 14.97 -3.11 -11.65
CA GLY A 100 16.12 -3.90 -11.26
C GLY A 100 17.06 -4.18 -12.43
N GLU A 101 18.18 -4.84 -12.14
CA GLU A 101 19.10 -5.32 -13.20
C GLU A 101 18.48 -6.46 -14.00
N ASN A 102 17.59 -7.24 -13.36
CA ASN A 102 16.83 -8.30 -14.00
C ASN A 102 15.54 -7.75 -14.65
N PRO A 103 15.19 -8.17 -15.88
CA PRO A 103 13.95 -7.73 -16.55
C PRO A 103 12.65 -8.06 -15.79
N PHE A 104 12.69 -9.00 -14.84
CA PHE A 104 11.53 -9.39 -14.03
C PHE A 104 11.65 -8.91 -12.58
N GLU A 105 12.34 -7.81 -12.34
CA GLU A 105 12.54 -7.19 -11.03
C GLU A 105 12.23 -5.69 -11.08
N VAL A 106 11.46 -5.22 -10.11
CA VAL A 106 11.15 -3.80 -9.90
C VAL A 106 11.24 -3.48 -8.41
N PHE A 107 11.91 -2.37 -8.10
CA PHE A 107 11.93 -1.79 -6.77
C PHE A 107 10.85 -0.73 -6.66
N ILE A 108 10.06 -0.83 -5.58
CA ILE A 108 9.03 0.13 -5.23
C ILE A 108 9.51 0.86 -3.97
N LYS A 109 9.67 2.18 -4.07
CA LYS A 109 10.33 2.99 -3.05
C LYS A 109 9.37 4.06 -2.54
N TRP A 110 9.07 4.03 -1.24
CA TRP A 110 8.34 5.08 -0.55
C TRP A 110 9.35 6.06 0.04
N GLU A 111 9.47 7.23 -0.57
CA GLU A 111 10.29 8.33 -0.05
C GLU A 111 9.59 9.02 1.13
N ARG A 112 8.26 8.94 1.16
CA ARG A 112 7.44 9.38 2.29
C ARG A 112 6.26 8.43 2.47
N CYS A 113 6.02 7.99 3.69
CA CYS A 113 4.84 7.23 4.07
C CYS A 113 4.16 7.88 5.28
N PRO A 114 2.87 8.24 5.23
CA PRO A 114 2.18 8.86 6.36
C PRO A 114 1.65 7.84 7.39
N TRP A 115 1.57 6.55 7.02
CA TRP A 115 1.04 5.47 7.85
C TRP A 115 1.69 5.32 9.23
N PRO A 116 3.02 5.46 9.39
CA PRO A 116 3.66 5.38 10.70
C PRO A 116 3.21 6.52 11.64
N THR A 117 2.88 7.69 11.08
CA THR A 117 2.31 8.80 11.86
C THR A 117 0.93 8.45 12.38
N PHE A 118 0.07 7.86 11.54
CA PHE A 118 -1.26 7.42 11.96
C PHE A 118 -1.16 6.30 13.01
N ALA A 119 -0.28 5.31 12.81
CA ALA A 119 -0.04 4.26 13.80
C ALA A 119 0.30 4.86 15.18
N LYS A 120 1.19 5.86 15.20
CA LYS A 120 1.59 6.56 16.41
C LYS A 120 0.44 7.35 17.07
N GLU A 121 -0.41 8.02 16.28
CA GLU A 121 -1.59 8.74 16.79
C GLU A 121 -2.52 7.81 17.60
N TYR A 122 -2.58 6.53 17.25
CA TYR A 122 -3.43 5.51 17.88
C TYR A 122 -2.67 4.56 18.82
N GLY A 123 -1.40 4.85 19.14
CA GLY A 123 -0.60 4.02 20.05
C GLY A 123 -0.28 2.62 19.54
N VAL A 124 -0.26 2.42 18.22
CA VAL A 124 0.07 1.14 17.59
C VAL A 124 1.57 0.98 17.41
N ASP A 125 2.07 -0.24 17.62
CA ASP A 125 3.47 -0.59 17.43
C ASP A 125 3.91 -0.39 15.97
N MET A 126 5.12 0.13 15.77
CA MET A 126 5.69 0.33 14.44
C MET A 126 5.92 -1.00 13.71
N GLU A 127 6.22 -2.08 14.43
CA GLU A 127 6.36 -3.41 13.81
C GLU A 127 5.02 -3.91 13.27
N GLU A 128 3.90 -3.61 13.95
CA GLU A 128 2.57 -3.92 13.44
C GLU A 128 2.28 -3.19 12.12
N ASP A 129 2.67 -1.90 11.99
CA ASP A 129 2.52 -1.14 10.75
C ASP A 129 3.27 -1.80 9.58
N VAL A 130 4.52 -2.23 9.80
CA VAL A 130 5.32 -2.92 8.77
C VAL A 130 4.69 -4.25 8.38
N LEU A 131 4.36 -5.09 9.37
CA LEU A 131 3.80 -6.42 9.12
C LEU A 131 2.45 -6.34 8.40
N CYS A 132 1.62 -5.35 8.72
CA CYS A 132 0.36 -5.12 8.03
C CYS A 132 0.59 -4.65 6.59
N CYS A 133 1.51 -3.71 6.36
CA CYS A 133 1.87 -3.26 5.02
C CYS A 133 2.35 -4.45 4.16
N ASP A 134 3.23 -5.28 4.71
CA ASP A 134 3.77 -6.45 4.03
C ASP A 134 2.67 -7.47 3.73
N ARG A 135 1.75 -7.70 4.68
CA ARG A 135 0.60 -8.57 4.48
C ARG A 135 -0.33 -8.07 3.38
N ILE A 136 -0.62 -6.77 3.30
CA ILE A 136 -1.40 -6.17 2.21
C ILE A 136 -0.70 -6.45 0.88
N LEU A 137 0.59 -6.10 0.79
CA LEU A 137 1.38 -6.21 -0.43
C LEU A 137 1.42 -7.65 -0.97
N GLN A 138 1.65 -8.62 -0.07
CA GLN A 138 1.68 -10.05 -0.41
C GLN A 138 0.30 -10.57 -0.79
N SER A 139 -0.76 -10.11 -0.12
CA SER A 139 -2.13 -10.59 -0.39
C SER A 139 -2.67 -10.09 -1.73
N ILE A 140 -2.22 -8.94 -2.21
CA ILE A 140 -2.48 -8.47 -3.58
C ILE A 140 -1.99 -9.49 -4.62
N LEU A 141 -0.80 -10.07 -4.43
CA LEU A 141 -0.21 -11.00 -5.39
C LEU A 141 -0.94 -12.35 -5.45
N LYS A 142 -1.69 -12.75 -4.42
CA LYS A 142 -2.38 -14.05 -4.40
C LYS A 142 -3.29 -14.23 -5.61
N ASP A 143 -4.23 -13.31 -5.81
CA ASP A 143 -5.19 -13.40 -6.91
C ASP A 143 -4.55 -13.05 -8.26
N VAL A 144 -3.58 -12.14 -8.28
CA VAL A 144 -2.84 -11.75 -9.49
C VAL A 144 -2.05 -12.93 -10.04
N ASN A 145 -1.31 -13.65 -9.18
CA ASN A 145 -0.52 -14.82 -9.57
C ASN A 145 -1.42 -15.94 -10.11
N VAL A 146 -2.54 -16.21 -9.43
CA VAL A 146 -3.49 -17.23 -9.88
C VAL A 146 -4.14 -16.85 -11.22
N PHE A 147 -4.54 -15.59 -11.39
CA PHE A 147 -5.26 -15.16 -12.59
C PHE A 147 -4.40 -15.16 -13.85
N PHE A 148 -3.13 -14.76 -13.73
CA PHE A 148 -2.20 -14.68 -14.87
C PHE A 148 -1.31 -15.91 -15.02
N ASP A 149 -1.43 -16.91 -14.15
CA ASP A 149 -0.59 -18.11 -14.09
C ASP A 149 0.91 -17.79 -14.00
N ILE A 150 1.26 -16.97 -13.01
CA ILE A 150 2.62 -16.47 -12.75
C ILE A 150 2.97 -16.59 -11.28
N ASN A 151 4.26 -16.44 -10.96
CA ASN A 151 4.75 -16.53 -9.59
C ASN A 151 5.63 -15.33 -9.23
N TYR A 152 5.00 -14.18 -8.98
CA TYR A 152 5.67 -13.02 -8.43
C TYR A 152 5.64 -13.02 -6.90
N LYS A 153 6.70 -12.50 -6.32
CA LYS A 153 6.84 -12.25 -4.88
C LYS A 153 7.18 -10.79 -4.62
N ILE A 154 6.80 -10.33 -3.44
CA ILE A 154 7.17 -9.02 -2.93
C ILE A 154 7.75 -9.14 -1.53
N GLU A 155 8.91 -8.54 -1.32
CA GLU A 155 9.61 -8.55 -0.04
C GLU A 155 10.05 -7.15 0.41
N THR A 156 10.23 -7.03 1.72
CA THR A 156 10.66 -5.81 2.40
C THR A 156 12.15 -5.79 2.59
N LEU A 157 12.81 -4.83 1.95
CA LEU A 157 14.25 -4.62 2.11
C LEU A 157 14.57 -3.54 3.14
N LYS A 158 13.76 -2.47 3.17
CA LYS A 158 13.87 -1.38 4.15
C LYS A 158 12.50 -0.86 4.55
N ALA A 159 12.32 -0.33 5.75
CA ALA A 159 11.06 0.25 6.18
C ALA A 159 11.25 1.50 7.07
N ILE A 160 10.50 2.56 6.79
CA ILE A 160 10.47 3.78 7.62
C ILE A 160 10.13 3.48 9.09
N PRO A 161 9.12 2.64 9.42
CA PRO A 161 8.83 2.31 10.83
C PRO A 161 9.99 1.63 11.57
N ARG A 162 10.93 0.99 10.85
CA ARG A 162 12.14 0.38 11.41
C ARG A 162 13.31 1.36 11.57
N GLY A 163 13.09 2.65 11.27
CA GLY A 163 14.12 3.70 11.38
C GLY A 163 15.04 3.83 10.17
N GLU A 164 14.72 3.20 9.03
CA GLU A 164 15.61 3.15 7.86
C GLU A 164 15.43 4.32 6.87
N GLY A 165 14.57 5.28 7.18
CA GLY A 165 14.37 6.52 6.42
C GLY A 165 13.64 6.37 5.08
N VAL A 166 13.45 5.15 4.57
CA VAL A 166 12.75 4.84 3.32
C VAL A 166 12.06 3.47 3.44
N CYS A 167 10.90 3.28 2.80
CA CYS A 167 10.40 1.91 2.59
C CYS A 167 10.84 1.45 1.20
N LEU A 168 11.61 0.37 1.14
CA LEU A 168 12.02 -0.25 -0.11
C LEU A 168 11.42 -1.64 -0.19
N ARG A 169 10.71 -1.92 -1.27
CA ARG A 169 10.12 -3.23 -1.58
C ARG A 169 10.69 -3.73 -2.90
N ARG A 170 10.98 -5.02 -2.96
CA ARG A 170 11.40 -5.70 -4.19
C ARG A 170 10.26 -6.57 -4.69
N LEU A 171 9.75 -6.27 -5.87
CA LEU A 171 8.77 -7.08 -6.59
C LEU A 171 9.51 -7.84 -7.69
N TYR A 172 9.50 -9.17 -7.63
CA TYR A 172 10.31 -9.99 -8.52
C TYR A 172 9.65 -11.32 -8.83
N ARG A 173 10.05 -11.93 -9.95
CA ARG A 173 9.64 -13.30 -10.31
C ARG A 173 10.62 -14.30 -9.71
N ASP A 174 10.06 -15.35 -9.11
CA ASP A 174 10.81 -16.51 -8.59
C ASP A 174 11.42 -17.37 -9.72
#